data_AF-X1TUR6-F1
#
_entry.id   AF-X1TUR6-F1
#
_cell.length_a   1.000
_cell.length_b   1.000
_cell.length_c   1.000
_cell.angle_alpha   90.00
_cell.angle_beta   90.00
_cell.angle_gamma   90.00
#
_symmetry.space_group_name_H-M   'P 1'
#
loop_
_entity.id
_entity.type
_entity.pdbx_description
1 polymer ?
#
loop_
_entity_poly.entity_id
_entity_poly.type
_entity_poly.pdbx_seq_one_letter_code
_entity_poly.pdbx_strand_id
1 'polypeptide(L)'
;MAKGYRSKESYESKDSEKLAHSRAQLKKRWGKQVEQTKPTSFLEDPRNKDIRYFLSNHYYLERGKLINLEPFQVEILDALYPQDGSRPYDHCLIGLPRKQGKSSLLAGIILWELLFANANSPEVYCVAGDEDQAKIVFNKVRKAARRE
;
A
#
# COMPACT_ATOMS: atom_id res chain seq x y z
N MET A 1 5.65 -35.40 19.34
CA MET A 1 6.62 -34.53 20.05
C MET A 1 6.16 -33.08 19.90
N ALA A 2 5.47 -32.53 20.91
CA ALA A 2 4.96 -31.16 20.87
C ALA A 2 6.06 -30.18 21.32
N LYS A 3 6.36 -29.16 20.50
CA LYS A 3 7.29 -28.07 20.84
C LYS A 3 6.81 -27.40 22.14
N GLY A 4 7.63 -27.48 23.18
CA GLY A 4 7.35 -26.93 24.50
C GLY A 4 7.26 -25.40 24.46
N TYR A 5 6.03 -24.88 24.36
CA TYR A 5 5.77 -23.48 24.66
C TYR A 5 5.72 -23.34 26.19
N ARG A 6 6.64 -22.53 26.71
CA ARG A 6 6.72 -22.13 28.12
C ARG A 6 5.50 -21.25 28.46
N SER A 7 4.81 -21.51 29.57
CA SER A 7 3.63 -20.73 30.00
C SER A 7 4.00 -19.26 30.24
N LYS A 8 3.05 -18.32 30.08
CA LYS A 8 3.31 -16.87 30.25
C LYS A 8 3.96 -16.53 31.61
N GLU A 9 3.62 -17.28 32.64
CA GLU A 9 4.14 -17.15 34.01
C GLU A 9 5.65 -17.45 34.10
N SER A 10 6.21 -18.23 33.17
CA SER A 10 7.64 -18.56 33.17
C SER A 10 8.54 -17.43 32.64
N TYR A 11 7.96 -16.38 32.05
CA TYR A 11 8.65 -15.16 31.64
C TYR A 11 8.58 -14.06 32.71
N GLU A 12 7.76 -14.24 33.74
CA GLU A 12 7.71 -13.36 34.89
C GLU A 12 8.86 -13.72 35.84
N SER A 13 9.70 -12.74 36.19
CA SER A 13 10.77 -12.92 37.16
C SER A 13 10.16 -13.37 38.51
N LYS A 14 10.79 -14.29 39.24
CA LYS A 14 10.33 -14.64 40.61
C LYS A 14 10.80 -13.64 41.67
N ASP A 15 11.78 -12.80 41.32
CA ASP A 15 12.28 -11.73 42.18
C ASP A 15 11.31 -10.54 42.14
N SER A 16 10.80 -10.15 43.31
CA SER A 16 9.79 -9.09 43.46
C SER A 16 10.25 -7.73 42.91
N GLU A 17 11.53 -7.39 43.08
CA GLU A 17 12.11 -6.13 42.60
C GLU A 17 12.21 -6.09 41.07
N LYS A 18 12.62 -7.19 40.44
CA LYS A 18 12.75 -7.28 38.96
C LYS A 18 11.38 -7.31 38.29
N LEU A 19 10.38 -7.92 38.93
CA LEU A 19 8.98 -7.84 38.53
C LEU A 19 8.46 -6.41 38.55
N ALA A 20 8.70 -5.68 39.65
CA ALA A 20 8.28 -4.30 39.81
C ALA A 20 8.92 -3.41 38.73
N HIS A 21 10.22 -3.57 38.49
CA HIS A 21 10.94 -2.84 37.44
C HIS A 21 10.41 -3.17 36.02
N SER A 22 10.22 -4.46 35.71
CA SER A 22 9.66 -4.88 34.42
C SER A 22 8.24 -4.34 34.20
N ARG A 23 7.37 -4.44 35.20
CA ARG A 23 6.00 -3.91 35.15
C ARG A 23 5.97 -2.39 35.05
N ALA A 24 6.88 -1.69 35.72
CA ALA A 24 7.04 -0.24 35.59
C ALA A 24 7.49 0.16 34.18
N GLN A 25 8.43 -0.57 33.58
CA GLN A 25 8.85 -0.35 32.18
C GLN A 25 7.73 -0.67 31.18
N LEU A 26 6.98 -1.75 31.39
CA LEU A 26 5.83 -2.11 30.56
C LEU A 26 4.73 -1.06 30.69
N LYS A 27 4.39 -0.60 31.91
CA LYS A 27 3.47 0.52 32.13
C LYS A 27 3.97 1.81 31.47
N LYS A 28 5.27 2.07 31.43
CA LYS A 28 5.84 3.24 30.73
C LYS A 28 5.78 3.10 29.21
N ARG A 29 5.96 1.89 28.68
CA ARG A 29 5.89 1.58 27.23
C ARG A 29 4.46 1.54 26.69
N TRP A 30 3.54 0.91 27.43
CA TRP A 30 2.11 0.81 27.10
C TRP A 30 1.27 1.98 27.61
N GLY A 31 1.82 2.78 28.53
CA GLY A 31 1.22 4.03 29.01
C GLY A 31 1.48 5.22 28.09
N LYS A 32 2.26 5.05 27.01
CA LYS A 32 2.14 5.93 25.84
C LYS A 32 0.74 5.73 25.31
N GLN A 33 -0.17 6.67 25.62
CA GLN A 33 -1.44 6.77 24.93
C GLN A 33 -1.12 6.72 23.44
N VAL A 34 -1.61 5.69 22.76
CA VAL A 34 -1.79 5.77 21.31
C VAL A 34 -2.77 6.91 21.15
N GLU A 35 -2.25 8.08 20.78
CA GLU A 35 -3.06 9.24 20.51
C GLU A 35 -4.12 8.79 19.52
N GLN A 36 -5.39 8.77 19.94
CA GLN A 36 -6.47 8.38 19.06
C GLN A 36 -6.59 9.50 18.03
N THR A 37 -5.87 9.34 16.92
CA THR A 37 -5.99 10.24 15.79
C THR A 37 -7.44 10.18 15.33
N LYS A 38 -8.05 11.35 15.11
CA LYS A 38 -9.35 11.43 14.45
C LYS A 38 -9.25 10.61 13.16
N PRO A 39 -10.31 9.88 12.76
CA PRO A 39 -10.29 9.15 11.50
C PRO A 39 -9.98 10.13 10.38
N THR A 40 -8.75 10.07 9.86
CA THR A 40 -8.33 10.86 8.71
C THR A 40 -9.17 10.40 7.51
N SER A 41 -9.66 11.34 6.71
CA SER A 41 -10.37 10.97 5.49
C SER A 41 -9.44 10.17 4.58
N PHE A 42 -10.01 9.28 3.77
CA PHE A 42 -9.23 8.42 2.87
C PHE A 42 -8.22 9.19 2.01
N LEU A 43 -8.61 10.36 1.51
CA LEU A 43 -7.77 11.21 0.66
C LEU A 43 -6.68 11.96 1.44
N GLU A 44 -6.93 12.26 2.71
CA GLU A 44 -5.99 12.99 3.57
C GLU A 44 -4.99 12.07 4.28
N ASP A 45 -5.22 10.75 4.28
CA ASP A 45 -4.33 9.79 4.90
C ASP A 45 -2.95 9.80 4.21
N PRO A 46 -1.87 10.20 4.92
CA PRO A 46 -0.53 10.27 4.32
C PRO A 46 -0.04 8.93 3.78
N ARG A 47 -0.54 7.81 4.31
CA ARG A 47 -0.19 6.46 3.83
C ARG A 47 -0.70 6.23 2.42
N ASN A 48 -1.85 6.80 2.06
CA ASN A 48 -2.43 6.62 0.73
C ASN A 48 -1.69 7.42 -0.35
N LYS A 49 -0.84 8.37 0.05
CA LYS A 49 0.11 9.04 -0.84
C LYS A 49 1.30 8.15 -1.20
N ASP A 50 1.54 7.05 -0.48
CA ASP A 50 2.44 6.00 -0.96
C ASP A 50 1.65 5.09 -1.92
N ILE A 51 2.03 5.12 -3.20
CA ILE A 51 1.38 4.31 -4.23
C ILE A 51 1.43 2.82 -3.91
N ARG A 52 2.50 2.32 -3.27
CA ARG A 52 2.61 0.90 -2.88
C ARG A 52 1.55 0.55 -1.85
N TYR A 53 1.44 1.38 -0.82
CA TYR A 53 0.41 1.22 0.21
C TYR A 53 -0.99 1.30 -0.40
N PHE A 54 -1.26 2.29 -1.25
CA PHE A 54 -2.54 2.43 -1.92
C PHE A 54 -2.91 1.19 -2.72
N LEU A 55 -2.01 0.70 -3.58
CA LEU A 55 -2.28 -0.47 -4.41
C LEU A 55 -2.55 -1.71 -3.55
N SER A 56 -1.67 -2.01 -2.60
CA SER A 56 -1.81 -3.22 -1.78
C SER A 56 -3.02 -3.22 -0.84
N ASN A 57 -3.56 -2.06 -0.46
CA ASN A 57 -4.66 -1.96 0.51
C ASN A 57 -6.00 -1.53 -0.09
N HIS A 58 -6.00 -0.88 -1.26
CA HIS A 58 -7.20 -0.23 -1.80
C HIS A 58 -7.50 -0.60 -3.25
N TYR A 59 -6.55 -1.20 -3.99
CA TYR A 59 -6.78 -1.60 -5.37
C TYR A 59 -7.22 -3.06 -5.48
N TYR A 60 -8.52 -3.26 -5.70
CA TYR A 60 -9.12 -4.56 -5.90
C TYR A 60 -9.06 -4.95 -7.39
N LEU A 61 -8.59 -6.17 -7.64
CA LEU A 61 -8.67 -6.82 -8.94
C LEU A 61 -10.11 -7.30 -9.20
N GLU A 62 -10.42 -7.61 -10.46
CA GLU A 62 -11.74 -8.07 -10.94
C GLU A 62 -12.27 -9.36 -10.27
N ARG A 63 -11.49 -9.98 -9.38
CA ARG A 63 -11.89 -11.15 -8.58
C ARG A 63 -12.23 -10.79 -7.13
N GLY A 64 -12.37 -9.51 -6.81
CA GLY A 64 -12.58 -9.00 -5.45
C GLY A 64 -11.37 -9.16 -4.52
N LYS A 65 -10.20 -9.53 -5.06
CA LYS A 65 -8.95 -9.68 -4.29
C LYS A 65 -8.09 -8.45 -4.46
N LEU A 66 -7.41 -8.03 -3.39
CA LEU A 66 -6.38 -7.00 -3.47
C LEU A 66 -5.27 -7.43 -4.43
N ILE A 67 -4.71 -6.46 -5.13
CA ILE A 67 -3.52 -6.71 -5.95
C ILE A 67 -2.35 -7.12 -5.05
N ASN A 68 -1.73 -8.22 -5.40
CA ASN A 68 -0.44 -8.61 -4.85
C ASN A 68 0.63 -8.19 -5.86
N LEU A 69 1.47 -7.23 -5.48
CA LEU A 69 2.53 -6.72 -6.35
C LEU A 69 3.69 -7.72 -6.38
N GLU A 70 4.15 -8.03 -7.57
CA GLU A 70 5.37 -8.82 -7.75
C GLU A 70 6.61 -7.97 -7.45
N PRO A 71 7.75 -8.56 -7.04
CA PRO A 71 8.96 -7.80 -6.69
C PRO A 71 9.40 -6.81 -7.77
N PHE A 72 9.37 -7.21 -9.05
CA PHE A 72 9.74 -6.32 -10.15
C PHE A 72 8.74 -5.17 -10.35
N GLN A 73 7.47 -5.35 -9.99
CA GLN A 73 6.47 -4.28 -10.04
C GLN A 73 6.71 -3.27 -8.93
N VAL A 74 7.14 -3.74 -7.75
CA VAL A 74 7.58 -2.87 -6.64
C VAL A 74 8.79 -2.04 -7.08
N GLU A 75 9.80 -2.65 -7.70
CA GLU A 75 10.97 -1.93 -8.22
C GLU A 75 10.61 -0.84 -9.23
N ILE A 76 9.67 -1.13 -10.14
CA ILE A 76 9.14 -0.13 -11.08
C ILE A 76 8.47 1.03 -10.33
N LEU A 77 7.64 0.73 -9.33
CA LEU A 77 6.93 1.76 -8.57
C LEU A 77 7.88 2.61 -7.73
N ASP A 78 8.88 2.00 -7.08
CA ASP A 78 9.86 2.73 -6.28
C ASP A 78 10.76 3.63 -7.15
N ALA A 79 11.02 3.24 -8.40
CA ALA A 79 11.72 4.08 -9.35
C ALA A 79 10.87 5.26 -9.84
N LEU A 80 9.57 5.05 -10.07
CA LEU A 80 8.65 6.09 -10.57
C LEU A 80 8.16 7.05 -9.49
N TYR A 81 7.91 6.53 -8.29
CA TYR A 81 7.31 7.23 -7.15
C TYR A 81 8.12 6.95 -5.87
N PRO A 82 9.29 7.57 -5.73
CA PRO A 82 10.09 7.44 -4.53
C PRO A 82 9.33 7.89 -3.27
N GLN A 83 9.68 7.29 -2.13
CA GLN A 83 9.00 7.53 -0.84
C GLN A 83 9.20 8.95 -0.27
N ASP A 84 10.16 9.70 -0.80
CA ASP A 84 10.35 11.10 -0.46
C ASP A 84 9.30 12.03 -1.11
N GLY A 85 8.42 11.48 -1.95
CA GLY A 85 7.37 12.21 -2.65
C GLY A 85 7.86 12.98 -3.88
N SER A 86 9.13 12.83 -4.25
CA SER A 86 9.67 13.39 -5.48
C SER A 86 9.10 12.68 -6.71
N ARG A 87 9.14 13.36 -7.86
CA ARG A 87 8.85 12.77 -9.16
C ARG A 87 10.06 13.04 -10.06
N PRO A 88 11.12 12.21 -9.95
CA PRO A 88 12.40 12.52 -10.55
C PRO A 88 12.40 12.42 -12.07
N TYR A 89 11.38 11.79 -12.65
CA TYR A 89 11.27 11.53 -14.09
C TYR A 89 9.97 12.09 -14.66
N ASP A 90 10.08 12.86 -15.75
CA ASP A 90 8.93 13.26 -16.56
C ASP A 90 8.49 12.16 -17.53
N HIS A 91 9.44 11.31 -17.95
CA HIS A 91 9.22 10.24 -18.90
C HIS A 91 9.88 8.94 -18.43
N CYS A 92 9.15 7.83 -18.57
CA CYS A 92 9.66 6.49 -18.29
C CYS A 92 9.24 5.53 -19.41
N LEU A 93 10.15 4.67 -19.85
CA LEU A 93 9.89 3.60 -20.81
C LEU A 93 10.10 2.25 -20.12
N ILE A 94 9.06 1.43 -20.07
CA ILE A 94 9.09 0.13 -19.39
C ILE A 94 8.84 -1.00 -20.39
N GLY A 95 9.85 -1.84 -20.59
CA GLY A 95 9.74 -3.05 -21.40
C GLY A 95 9.27 -4.24 -20.57
N LEU A 96 8.03 -4.68 -20.74
CA LEU A 96 7.48 -5.84 -20.04
C LEU A 96 6.93 -6.92 -21.00
N PRO A 97 7.25 -8.21 -20.77
CA PRO A 97 6.73 -9.29 -21.60
C PRO A 97 5.20 -9.43 -21.48
N ARG A 98 4.62 -10.25 -22.37
CA ARG A 98 3.18 -10.54 -22.33
C ARG A 98 2.82 -11.27 -21.03
N LYS A 99 1.60 -11.05 -20.56
CA LYS A 99 1.00 -11.71 -19.37
C LYS A 99 1.66 -11.41 -18.00
N GLN A 100 2.47 -10.36 -17.89
CA GLN A 100 3.07 -9.91 -16.62
C GLN A 100 2.23 -8.92 -15.80
N GLY A 101 0.91 -8.90 -15.99
CA GLY A 101 0.04 -7.99 -15.24
C GLY A 101 0.21 -6.49 -15.54
N LYS A 102 0.93 -6.11 -16.61
CA LYS A 102 1.20 -4.70 -16.95
C LYS A 102 -0.06 -3.81 -17.05
N SER A 103 -1.16 -4.31 -17.61
CA SER A 103 -2.40 -3.54 -17.71
C SER A 103 -3.07 -3.32 -16.34
N SER A 104 -2.89 -4.25 -15.40
CA SER A 104 -3.40 -4.10 -14.03
C SER A 104 -2.55 -3.11 -13.24
N LEU A 105 -1.22 -3.17 -13.40
CA LEU A 105 -0.30 -2.19 -12.81
C LEU A 105 -0.60 -0.78 -13.34
N LEU A 106 -0.74 -0.62 -14.65
CA LEU A 106 -1.06 0.67 -15.28
C LEU A 106 -2.39 1.23 -14.77
N ALA A 107 -3.43 0.41 -14.67
CA ALA A 107 -4.73 0.84 -14.15
C ALA A 107 -4.65 1.28 -12.67
N GLY A 108 -3.84 0.60 -11.86
CA GLY A 108 -3.57 1.03 -10.49
C GLY A 108 -2.88 2.39 -10.41
N ILE A 109 -1.85 2.60 -11.23
CA ILE A 109 -1.14 3.88 -11.34
C ILE A 109 -2.09 5.00 -11.77
N ILE A 110 -2.89 4.77 -12.82
CA ILE A 110 -3.87 5.75 -13.32
C ILE A 110 -4.86 6.15 -12.22
N LEU A 111 -5.41 5.17 -11.49
CA LEU A 111 -6.35 5.45 -10.40
C LEU A 111 -5.68 6.24 -9.27
N TRP A 112 -4.44 5.91 -8.92
CA TRP A 112 -3.69 6.63 -7.91
C TRP A 112 -3.42 8.07 -8.33
N GLU A 113 -2.96 8.31 -9.56
CA GLU A 113 -2.75 9.67 -10.11
C GLU A 113 -4.05 10.47 -10.13
N LEU A 114 -5.20 9.87 -10.50
CA LEU A 114 -6.49 10.56 -10.46
C LEU A 114 -6.93 10.99 -9.05
N LEU A 115 -6.46 10.32 -8.00
CA LEU A 115 -6.87 10.56 -6.61
C LEU A 115 -5.86 11.41 -5.83
N PHE A 116 -4.56 11.24 -6.13
CA PHE A 116 -3.46 11.75 -5.32
C PHE A 116 -2.46 12.59 -6.09
N ALA A 117 -2.67 12.84 -7.40
CA ALA A 117 -1.85 13.80 -8.12
C ALA A 117 -1.95 15.17 -7.43
N ASN A 118 -0.81 15.86 -7.33
CA ASN A 118 -0.74 17.24 -6.82
C ASN A 118 -1.24 18.25 -7.87
N ALA A 119 -2.37 17.95 -8.55
CA ALA A 119 -2.97 18.77 -9.59
C ALA A 119 -4.44 19.03 -9.27
N ASN A 120 -4.91 20.25 -9.58
CA ASN A 120 -6.34 20.56 -9.52
C ASN A 120 -7.03 19.88 -10.71
N SER A 121 -7.99 18.99 -10.43
CA SER A 121 -8.72 18.22 -11.46
C SER A 121 -7.79 17.41 -12.39
N PRO A 122 -7.12 16.37 -11.87
CA PRO A 122 -6.17 15.59 -12.66
C PRO A 122 -6.84 14.86 -13.82
N GLU A 123 -6.18 14.89 -14.98
CA GLU A 123 -6.56 14.14 -16.17
C GLU A 123 -5.44 13.17 -16.54
N VAL A 124 -5.80 11.91 -16.76
CA VAL A 124 -4.84 10.85 -17.11
C VAL A 124 -5.28 10.17 -18.40
N TYR A 125 -4.43 10.24 -19.41
CA TYR A 125 -4.69 9.68 -20.74
C TYR A 125 -4.02 8.32 -20.89
N CYS A 126 -4.80 7.30 -21.29
CA CYS A 126 -4.27 5.97 -21.63
C CYS A 126 -4.37 5.75 -23.15
N VAL A 127 -3.23 5.70 -23.82
CA VAL A 127 -3.14 5.54 -25.28
C VAL A 127 -2.60 4.15 -25.62
N ALA A 128 -3.15 3.52 -26.65
CA ALA A 128 -2.69 2.24 -27.19
C ALA A 128 -2.78 2.25 -28.71
N GLY A 129 -2.13 1.28 -29.38
CA GLY A 129 -2.19 1.16 -30.84
C GLY A 129 -3.56 0.78 -31.40
N ASP A 130 -4.51 0.41 -30.53
CA ASP A 130 -5.89 0.09 -30.88
C ASP A 130 -6.82 0.44 -29.71
N GLU A 131 -8.05 0.85 -30.01
CA GLU A 131 -9.07 1.28 -29.04
C GLU A 131 -9.41 0.15 -28.07
N ASP A 132 -9.49 -1.09 -28.55
CA ASP A 132 -9.82 -2.24 -27.70
C ASP A 132 -8.73 -2.52 -26.67
N GLN A 133 -7.46 -2.24 -26.98
CA GLN A 133 -6.37 -2.34 -26.01
C GLN A 133 -6.47 -1.25 -24.94
N ALA A 134 -6.82 -0.01 -25.32
CA ALA A 134 -7.03 1.08 -24.37
C ALA A 134 -8.24 0.81 -23.45
N LYS A 135 -9.34 0.28 -24.01
CA LYS A 135 -10.55 -0.12 -23.26
C LYS A 135 -10.26 -1.12 -22.15
N ILE A 136 -9.29 -2.02 -22.31
CA ILE A 136 -8.91 -2.98 -21.27
C ILE A 136 -8.45 -2.25 -20.00
N VAL A 137 -7.57 -1.27 -20.15
CA VAL A 137 -7.05 -0.49 -19.01
C VAL A 137 -8.16 0.37 -18.42
N PHE A 138 -8.91 1.08 -19.27
CA PHE A 138 -10.02 1.93 -18.84
C PHE A 138 -11.06 1.15 -18.01
N ASN A 139 -11.47 -0.03 -18.48
CA ASN A 139 -12.43 -0.86 -17.77
C ASN A 139 -11.89 -1.35 -16.42
N LYS A 140 -10.58 -1.62 -16.30
CA LYS A 140 -9.95 -1.96 -15.02
C LYS A 140 -10.00 -0.80 -14.04
N VAL A 141 -9.65 0.41 -14.49
CA VAL A 141 -9.75 1.63 -13.66
C VAL A 141 -11.19 1.86 -13.21
N ARG A 142 -12.16 1.76 -14.13
CA ARG A 142 -13.59 1.95 -13.83
C ARG A 142 -14.10 0.97 -12.77
N LYS A 143 -13.77 -0.32 -12.90
CA LYS A 143 -14.14 -1.36 -11.91
C LYS A 143 -13.50 -1.09 -10.56
N ALA A 144 -12.20 -0.82 -10.53
CA ALA A 144 -11.46 -0.52 -9.30
C ALA A 144 -12.02 0.72 -8.56
N ALA A 145 -12.37 1.78 -9.30
CA ALA A 145 -12.97 2.99 -8.74
C ALA A 145 -14.36 2.72 -8.10
N ARG A 146 -15.14 1.82 -8.70
CA ARG A 146 -16.46 1.41 -8.18
C ARG A 146 -16.40 0.34 -7.09
N ARG A 147 -15.23 -0.28 -6.90
CA ARG A 147 -15.02 -1.46 -6.05
C ARG A 147 -15.87 -2.66 -6.49
N GLU A 148 -16.01 -2.83 -7.81
CA GLU A 148 -16.65 -3.98 -8.49
C GLU A 148 -15.60 -5.04 -8.88
#